data_AF-A0A8C6KM31-F1
#
_entry.id   AF-A0A8C6KM31-F1
#
_cell.length_a   1.000
_cell.length_b   1.000
_cell.length_c   1.000
_cell.angle_alpha   90.00
_cell.angle_beta   90.00
_cell.angle_gamma   90.00
#
_symmetry.space_group_name_H-M   'P 1'
#
loop_
_entity.id
_entity.type
_entity.pdbx_description
1 polymer ?
#
loop_
_entity_poly.entity_id
_entity_poly.type
_entity_poly.pdbx_seq_one_letter_code
_entity_poly.pdbx_strand_id
1 'polypeptide(L)'
;MMLCSVTISQFLFILHLNSESHSPVSAKQRRIINSSTILNFSSLFDFVPPSSDDVELLTNSFNDHCLKILDQVAPYKTSRSSSASSSPWLNNQILELRRSYRKAERRWKRTGLVVHREYFKELLESYNEAVENARSSFFSNLICQNKNNPKVLFDTISSIVSSPPQQAQLSSADDCNRFLHFFENKVLNLRSSIPPALAPSGGEAPQCSESFTSFSPITLNDLTSIISQMKLSSCSSDILTPSVLVGSLASISPSLLTIINSSLSQGCVPSYFKNAVVTPLLKKPNLDASSTSNFRPISKLPFISKVLEKVVETQLRSWFSKSKISDPFQSGFLKQHSTETALVRVHNDLLMAADAGKCTVMDLLDLSASFDTVDHNVLLNRLKALAGISGSALDWLSSYLTNRTFTVKSETFSSDTACLTCGVPQGSVLGPLLFAFYILPLAGIIQSFPDISYHIYTDDIQLYMSFMPHQLDRLATLVLCLNQISNWLSSNFLVLNANKTETLIAAPPELQPKIEQEIASFCPSAKANIRNLGVIFDPVLSLDSHVKTISRSCFFQLRNTSKVRKLVSTADLEKNHPCLCVITLRLL
;
A
#
# COMPACT_ATOMS: atom_id res chain seq x y z
N MET A 1 -2.22 47.84 -21.16
CA MET A 1 -1.21 47.32 -20.20
C MET A 1 -1.36 47.95 -18.80
N MET A 2 -2.57 48.12 -18.25
CA MET A 2 -2.73 48.62 -16.86
C MET A 2 -4.08 48.32 -16.18
N LEU A 3 -4.73 47.17 -16.46
CA LEU A 3 -6.01 46.81 -15.81
C LEU A 3 -6.15 45.33 -15.37
N CYS A 4 -5.07 44.53 -15.35
CA CYS A 4 -5.14 43.10 -14.95
C CYS A 4 -4.43 42.73 -13.62
N SER A 5 -3.92 43.69 -12.83
CA SER A 5 -3.14 43.35 -11.62
C SER A 5 -3.92 43.31 -10.30
N VAL A 6 -5.23 43.62 -10.30
CA VAL A 6 -6.01 43.73 -9.04
C VAL A 6 -6.87 42.49 -8.73
N THR A 7 -7.07 41.57 -9.68
CA THR A 7 -7.97 40.42 -9.48
C THR A 7 -7.30 39.16 -8.94
N ILE A 8 -5.96 39.04 -8.96
CA ILE A 8 -5.26 37.83 -8.48
C ILE A 8 -5.03 37.84 -6.96
N SER A 9 -4.94 39.01 -6.32
CA SER A 9 -4.75 39.08 -4.86
C SER A 9 -6.04 38.79 -4.08
N GLN A 10 -7.22 39.08 -4.64
CA GLN A 10 -8.51 38.78 -4.01
C GLN A 10 -8.92 37.29 -4.12
N PHE A 11 -8.43 36.55 -5.12
CA PHE A 11 -8.76 35.14 -5.31
C PHE A 11 -8.04 34.19 -4.34
N LEU A 12 -6.96 34.65 -3.69
CA LEU A 12 -6.24 33.92 -2.65
C LEU A 12 -6.79 34.15 -1.23
N PHE A 13 -7.88 34.93 -1.10
CA PHE A 13 -8.49 35.28 0.20
C PHE A 13 -9.81 34.56 0.49
N ILE A 14 -10.26 33.65 -0.39
CA ILE A 14 -11.45 32.81 -0.19
C ILE A 14 -11.01 31.35 -0.06
N LEU A 15 -10.30 31.04 1.01
CA LEU A 15 -10.16 29.67 1.50
C LEU A 15 -10.45 29.69 3.01
N HIS A 16 -11.58 29.06 3.35
CA HIS A 16 -11.98 28.60 4.67
C HIS A 16 -12.41 29.66 5.70
N LEU A 17 -13.59 30.23 5.47
CA LEU A 17 -14.55 30.51 6.53
C LEU A 17 -15.70 29.52 6.39
N ASN A 18 -15.45 28.27 6.75
CA ASN A 18 -16.54 27.37 7.12
C ASN A 18 -16.84 27.64 8.59
N SER A 19 -18.11 27.97 8.86
CA SER A 19 -18.70 28.02 10.19
C SER A 19 -18.23 26.84 11.02
N GLU A 20 -17.58 27.12 12.15
CA GLU A 20 -17.24 26.14 13.16
C GLU A 20 -18.54 25.48 13.66
N SER A 21 -18.87 24.32 13.09
CA SER A 21 -19.77 23.38 13.76
C SER A 21 -18.92 22.72 14.85
N HIS A 22 -19.19 23.09 16.10
CA HIS A 22 -18.59 22.45 17.26
C HIS A 22 -19.09 21.00 17.36
N SER A 23 -18.40 20.08 16.71
CA SER A 23 -18.44 18.66 17.09
C SER A 23 -17.69 18.49 18.42
N PRO A 24 -18.17 17.67 19.37
CA PRO A 24 -17.55 17.52 20.68
C PRO A 24 -16.12 16.98 20.51
N VAL A 25 -15.15 17.74 21.01
CA VAL A 25 -13.73 17.37 21.00
C VAL A 25 -13.54 16.17 21.93
N SER A 26 -13.43 14.95 21.38
CA SER A 26 -13.10 13.78 22.19
C SER A 26 -11.72 13.97 22.80
N ALA A 27 -11.60 13.77 24.10
CA ALA A 27 -10.32 13.87 24.80
C ALA A 27 -9.36 12.77 24.27
N LYS A 28 -8.27 13.16 23.59
CA LYS A 28 -7.31 12.21 23.03
C LYS A 28 -6.28 11.81 24.09
N GLN A 29 -6.16 10.52 24.37
CA GLN A 29 -5.07 9.98 25.19
C GLN A 29 -3.86 9.67 24.32
N ARG A 30 -2.67 10.14 24.72
CA ARG A 30 -1.41 9.82 24.04
C ARG A 30 -0.24 9.72 25.02
N ARG A 31 0.73 8.87 24.71
CA ARG A 31 2.04 8.85 25.38
C ARG A 31 2.95 9.87 24.70
N ILE A 32 3.73 10.61 25.49
CA ILE A 32 4.80 11.47 24.95
C ILE A 32 6.06 10.62 24.94
N ILE A 33 6.56 10.30 23.76
CA ILE A 33 7.78 9.50 23.57
C ILE A 33 8.85 10.43 23.01
N ASN A 34 9.96 10.57 23.75
CA ASN A 34 11.15 11.30 23.34
C ASN A 34 12.40 10.47 23.64
N SER A 35 13.59 11.04 23.40
CA SER A 35 14.86 10.35 23.67
C SER A 35 15.05 9.98 25.14
N SER A 36 14.61 10.80 26.10
CA SER A 36 14.72 10.47 27.52
C SER A 36 13.77 9.33 27.93
N THR A 37 12.57 9.25 27.33
CA THR A 37 11.67 8.11 27.50
C THR A 37 12.35 6.80 27.09
N ILE A 38 13.01 6.79 25.94
CA ILE A 38 13.69 5.58 25.41
C ILE A 38 14.86 5.18 26.32
N LEU A 39 15.69 6.13 26.75
CA LEU A 39 16.80 5.85 27.66
C LEU A 39 16.31 5.29 29.00
N ASN A 40 15.28 5.90 29.59
CA ASN A 40 14.70 5.44 30.85
C ASN A 40 14.04 4.06 30.70
N PHE A 41 13.37 3.80 29.58
CA PHE A 41 12.83 2.47 29.26
C PHE A 41 13.96 1.44 29.23
N SER A 42 15.02 1.71 28.47
CA SER A 42 16.16 0.81 28.32
C SER A 42 16.87 0.52 29.65
N SER A 43 16.94 1.51 30.56
CA SER A 43 17.58 1.34 31.88
C SER A 43 16.73 0.55 32.87
N LEU A 44 15.40 0.60 32.73
CA LEU A 44 14.46 -0.13 33.60
C LEU A 44 14.10 -1.51 33.03
N PHE A 45 14.54 -1.85 31.82
CA PHE A 45 14.24 -3.12 31.19
C PHE A 45 15.09 -4.24 31.79
N ASP A 46 14.46 -5.07 32.62
CA ASP A 46 15.07 -6.18 33.35
C ASP A 46 14.25 -7.48 33.18
N PHE A 47 13.66 -7.68 32.01
CA PHE A 47 12.79 -8.82 31.74
C PHE A 47 13.48 -10.17 31.98
N VAL A 48 12.93 -10.95 32.90
CA VAL A 48 13.29 -12.34 33.11
C VAL A 48 12.20 -13.22 32.48
N PRO A 49 12.54 -14.06 31.48
CA PRO A 49 11.56 -14.96 30.87
C PRO A 49 11.02 -15.96 31.91
N PRO A 50 9.73 -16.35 31.83
CA PRO A 50 9.18 -17.39 32.67
C PRO A 50 9.92 -18.73 32.47
N SER A 51 9.81 -19.63 33.45
CA SER A 51 10.46 -20.95 33.41
C SER A 51 9.86 -21.92 32.38
N SER A 52 8.72 -21.58 31.79
CA SER A 52 8.10 -22.34 30.71
C SER A 52 8.56 -21.77 29.37
N ASP A 53 8.90 -22.66 28.45
CA ASP A 53 9.24 -22.28 27.08
C ASP A 53 8.02 -21.92 26.24
N ASP A 54 6.78 -22.07 26.75
CA ASP A 54 5.54 -21.76 26.01
C ASP A 54 5.56 -20.36 25.40
N VAL A 55 5.46 -20.28 24.08
CA VAL A 55 5.59 -19.04 23.32
C VAL A 55 4.48 -18.03 23.67
N GLU A 56 3.28 -18.49 24.01
CA GLU A 56 2.17 -17.62 24.42
C GLU A 56 2.49 -16.93 25.75
N LEU A 57 2.89 -17.72 26.76
CA LEU A 57 3.28 -17.22 28.07
C LEU A 57 4.47 -16.25 27.97
N LEU A 58 5.50 -16.59 27.19
CA LEU A 58 6.67 -15.75 26.94
C LEU A 58 6.26 -14.40 26.32
N THR A 59 5.42 -14.44 25.29
CA THR A 59 4.98 -13.24 24.56
C THR A 59 4.11 -12.34 25.44
N ASN A 60 3.17 -12.91 26.18
CA ASN A 60 2.29 -12.16 27.08
C ASN A 60 3.08 -11.54 28.24
N SER A 61 3.98 -12.30 28.87
CA SER A 61 4.83 -11.80 29.95
C SER A 61 5.74 -10.66 29.49
N PHE A 62 6.33 -10.79 28.29
CA PHE A 62 7.15 -9.73 27.68
C PHE A 62 6.33 -8.47 27.41
N ASN A 63 5.14 -8.61 26.81
CA ASN A 63 4.25 -7.49 26.52
C ASN A 63 3.81 -6.78 27.80
N ASP A 64 3.39 -7.52 28.83
CA ASP A 64 2.99 -6.96 30.12
C ASP A 64 4.14 -6.22 30.81
N HIS A 65 5.34 -6.77 30.76
CA HIS A 65 6.53 -6.13 31.33
C HIS A 65 6.88 -4.83 30.59
N CYS A 66 6.85 -4.84 29.25
CA CYS A 66 7.05 -3.64 28.44
C CYS A 66 6.00 -2.57 28.74
N LEU A 67 4.74 -2.97 28.89
CA LEU A 67 3.64 -2.06 29.19
C LEU A 67 3.80 -1.41 30.58
N LYS A 68 4.17 -2.20 31.60
CA LYS A 68 4.45 -1.72 32.95
C LYS A 68 5.55 -0.66 32.97
N ILE A 69 6.66 -0.89 32.28
CA ILE A 69 7.74 0.10 32.19
C ILE A 69 7.25 1.34 31.44
N LEU A 70 6.53 1.18 30.32
CA LEU A 70 5.97 2.32 29.57
C LEU A 70 5.00 3.16 30.40
N ASP A 71 4.18 2.56 31.25
CA ASP A 71 3.30 3.26 32.17
C ASP A 71 4.04 4.09 33.21
N GLN A 72 5.24 3.65 33.60
CA GLN A 72 6.11 4.41 34.50
C GLN A 72 6.83 5.55 33.76
N VAL A 73 7.44 5.27 32.60
CA VAL A 73 8.31 6.26 31.91
C VAL A 73 7.56 7.21 30.98
N ALA A 74 6.38 6.83 30.51
CA ALA A 74 5.54 7.59 29.60
C ALA A 74 4.04 7.29 29.79
N PRO A 75 3.45 7.65 30.94
CA PRO A 75 2.03 7.44 31.20
C PRO A 75 1.15 8.17 30.18
N TYR A 76 -0.06 7.65 29.95
CA TYR A 76 -1.03 8.32 29.08
C TYR A 76 -1.40 9.70 29.61
N LYS A 77 -1.29 10.70 28.72
CA LYS A 77 -1.75 12.06 28.99
C LYS A 77 -2.95 12.37 28.12
N THR A 78 -4.01 12.86 28.75
CA THR A 78 -5.19 13.36 28.07
C THR A 78 -4.90 14.78 27.57
N SER A 79 -4.80 14.95 26.25
CA SER A 79 -4.68 16.27 25.63
C SER A 79 -6.04 16.70 25.12
N ARG A 80 -6.53 17.86 25.56
CA ARG A 80 -7.55 18.59 24.81
C ARG A 80 -6.85 19.11 23.56
N SER A 81 -7.36 18.81 22.36
CA SER A 81 -6.78 19.42 21.17
C SER A 81 -7.11 20.92 21.20
N SER A 82 -6.14 21.77 21.52
CA SER A 82 -6.20 23.14 21.03
C SER A 82 -6.17 23.00 19.51
N SER A 83 -7.22 23.47 18.82
CA SER A 83 -7.21 23.58 17.36
C SER A 83 -5.86 24.17 16.95
N ALA A 84 -5.04 23.40 16.23
CA ALA A 84 -3.75 23.89 15.75
C ALA A 84 -4.01 25.21 15.03
N SER A 85 -3.25 26.26 15.36
CA SER A 85 -3.38 27.54 14.63
C SER A 85 -3.31 27.25 13.15
N SER A 86 -4.36 27.63 12.41
CA SER A 86 -4.46 27.43 10.96
C SER A 86 -3.37 28.19 10.19
N SER A 87 -2.53 28.98 10.88
CA SER A 87 -1.39 29.69 10.32
C SER A 87 -0.23 29.71 11.33
N PRO A 88 0.63 28.68 11.36
CA PRO A 88 1.78 28.58 12.28
C PRO A 88 2.82 29.70 12.10
N TRP A 89 2.87 30.33 10.93
CA TRP A 89 3.78 31.44 10.60
C TRP A 89 3.29 32.81 11.09
N LEU A 90 2.09 32.89 11.69
CA LEU A 90 1.51 34.17 12.13
C LEU A 90 2.15 34.60 13.47
N ASN A 91 2.81 35.75 13.49
CA ASN A 91 3.43 36.32 14.69
C ASN A 91 2.79 37.67 15.09
N ASN A 92 3.17 38.20 16.26
CA ASN A 92 2.61 39.45 16.79
C ASN A 92 2.86 40.65 15.87
N GLN A 93 4.03 40.71 15.21
CA GLN A 93 4.36 41.78 14.27
C GLN A 93 3.41 41.81 13.06
N ILE A 94 3.10 40.65 12.47
CA ILE A 94 2.13 40.52 11.38
C ILE A 94 0.72 40.92 11.84
N LEU A 95 0.34 40.54 13.06
CA LEU A 95 -0.95 40.91 13.65
C LEU A 95 -1.08 42.43 13.87
N GLU A 96 0.00 43.10 14.27
CA GLU A 96 0.05 44.55 14.41
C GLU A 96 -0.06 45.26 13.06
N LEU A 97 0.70 44.82 12.05
CA LEU A 97 0.56 45.32 10.68
C LEU A 97 -0.86 45.13 10.14
N ARG A 98 -1.49 43.99 10.45
CA ARG A 98 -2.89 43.71 10.11
C ARG A 98 -3.84 44.74 10.72
N ARG A 99 -3.67 45.04 12.01
CA ARG A 99 -4.48 46.05 12.72
C ARG A 99 -4.28 47.44 12.10
N SER A 100 -3.03 47.80 11.79
CA SER A 100 -2.64 49.08 11.23
C SER A 100 -3.23 49.31 9.82
N TYR A 101 -3.06 48.38 8.88
CA TYR A 101 -3.64 48.57 7.54
C TYR A 101 -5.18 48.57 7.59
N ARG A 102 -5.81 47.76 8.46
CA ARG A 102 -7.28 47.77 8.64
C ARG A 102 -7.79 49.09 9.24
N LYS A 103 -6.98 49.77 10.06
CA LYS A 103 -7.30 51.11 10.56
C LYS A 103 -7.19 52.15 9.43
N ALA A 104 -6.15 52.06 8.62
CA ALA A 104 -5.97 52.91 7.44
C ALA A 104 -7.06 52.69 6.37
N GLU A 105 -7.47 51.44 6.12
CA GLU A 105 -8.57 51.08 5.22
C GLU A 105 -9.87 51.76 5.64
N ARG A 106 -10.21 51.68 6.94
CA ARG A 106 -11.40 52.32 7.50
C ARG A 106 -11.34 53.85 7.40
N ARG A 107 -10.15 54.45 7.61
CA ARG A 107 -9.92 55.90 7.45
C ARG A 107 -10.09 56.34 6.01
N TRP A 108 -9.54 55.62 5.04
CA TRP A 108 -9.73 55.89 3.62
C TRP A 108 -11.21 55.78 3.22
N LYS A 109 -11.89 54.68 3.58
CA LYS A 109 -13.33 54.49 3.29
C LYS A 109 -14.21 55.62 3.83
N ARG A 110 -13.83 56.23 4.96
CA ARG A 110 -14.56 57.37 5.56
C ARG A 110 -14.29 58.70 4.86
N THR A 111 -13.07 58.91 4.38
CA THR A 111 -12.60 60.23 3.95
C THR A 111 -12.54 60.41 2.44
N GLY A 112 -12.40 59.34 1.66
CA GLY A 112 -12.27 59.39 0.20
C GLY A 112 -10.96 60.00 -0.33
N LEU A 113 -10.10 60.55 0.53
CA LEU A 113 -8.88 61.26 0.12
C LEU A 113 -7.81 60.34 -0.47
N VAL A 114 -7.13 60.83 -1.52
CA VAL A 114 -6.05 60.12 -2.21
C VAL A 114 -4.89 59.77 -1.27
N VAL A 115 -4.47 60.71 -0.42
CA VAL A 115 -3.38 60.52 0.56
C VAL A 115 -3.68 59.36 1.53
N HIS A 116 -4.93 59.19 1.96
CA HIS A 116 -5.30 58.07 2.83
C HIS A 116 -5.35 56.73 2.08
N ARG A 117 -5.63 56.76 0.76
CA ARG A 117 -5.56 55.56 -0.10
C ARG A 117 -4.11 55.11 -0.29
N GLU A 118 -3.19 56.03 -0.51
CA GLU A 118 -1.76 55.76 -0.63
C GLU A 118 -1.20 55.18 0.67
N TYR A 119 -1.48 55.82 1.79
CA TYR A 119 -1.09 55.31 3.12
C TYR A 119 -1.65 53.91 3.43
N PHE A 120 -2.90 53.63 3.05
CA PHE A 120 -3.47 52.28 3.15
C PHE A 120 -2.72 51.26 2.28
N LYS A 121 -2.37 51.63 1.03
CA LYS A 121 -1.64 50.75 0.11
C LYS A 121 -0.25 50.42 0.63
N GLU A 122 0.49 51.40 1.14
CA GLU A 122 1.80 51.20 1.74
C GLU A 122 1.73 50.19 2.90
N LEU A 123 0.78 50.38 3.83
CA LEU A 123 0.60 49.45 4.96
C LEU A 123 0.13 48.06 4.53
N LEU A 124 -0.66 47.97 3.46
CA LEU A 124 -1.07 46.69 2.89
C LEU A 124 0.11 45.96 2.25
N GLU A 125 0.99 46.69 1.56
CA GLU A 125 2.22 46.16 0.97
C GLU A 125 3.17 45.64 2.06
N SER A 126 3.44 46.44 3.10
CA SER A 126 4.26 45.99 4.25
C SER A 126 3.66 44.77 4.96
N TYR A 127 2.34 44.69 5.10
CA TYR A 127 1.67 43.52 5.65
C TYR A 127 1.86 42.28 4.75
N ASN A 128 1.66 42.43 3.44
CA ASN A 128 1.81 41.31 2.50
C ASN A 128 3.26 40.81 2.48
N GLU A 129 4.24 41.70 2.45
CA GLU A 129 5.66 41.37 2.48
C GLU A 129 6.02 40.63 3.78
N ALA A 130 5.56 41.10 4.94
CA ALA A 130 5.79 40.43 6.22
C ALA A 130 5.19 39.02 6.27
N VAL A 131 4.00 38.82 5.70
CA VAL A 131 3.35 37.50 5.60
C VAL A 131 4.09 36.58 4.63
N GLU A 132 4.52 37.08 3.47
CA GLU A 132 5.29 36.30 2.49
C GLU A 132 6.65 35.87 3.07
N ASN A 133 7.37 36.79 3.74
CA ASN A 133 8.63 36.47 4.40
C ASN A 133 8.47 35.43 5.51
N ALA A 134 7.49 35.58 6.40
CA ALA A 134 7.27 34.63 7.49
C ALA A 134 6.85 33.24 6.97
N ARG A 135 6.03 33.17 5.91
CA ARG A 135 5.69 31.91 5.25
C ARG A 135 6.91 31.26 4.61
N SER A 136 7.69 32.04 3.86
CA SER A 136 8.92 31.57 3.21
C SER A 136 9.91 31.02 4.22
N SER A 137 10.19 31.76 5.31
CA SER A 137 11.06 31.29 6.39
C SER A 137 10.53 30.01 7.06
N PHE A 138 9.23 29.92 7.33
CA PHE A 138 8.63 28.72 7.91
C PHE A 138 8.83 27.49 7.03
N PHE A 139 8.49 27.58 5.73
CA PHE A 139 8.64 26.45 4.82
C PHE A 139 10.10 26.11 4.52
N SER A 140 10.98 27.10 4.36
CA SER A 140 12.43 26.84 4.21
C SER A 140 12.99 26.12 5.44
N ASN A 141 12.59 26.50 6.65
CA ASN A 141 13.00 25.78 7.87
C ASN A 141 12.47 24.34 7.90
N LEU A 142 11.20 24.14 7.57
CA LEU A 142 10.58 22.82 7.52
C LEU A 142 11.26 21.91 6.48
N ILE A 143 11.60 22.45 5.30
CA ILE A 143 12.32 21.75 4.24
C ILE A 143 13.74 21.40 4.71
N CYS A 144 14.48 22.36 5.27
CA CYS A 144 15.83 22.14 5.78
C CYS A 144 15.88 21.05 6.86
N GLN A 145 14.91 21.04 7.78
CA GLN A 145 14.79 20.03 8.83
C GLN A 145 14.44 18.64 8.29
N ASN A 146 13.68 18.55 7.18
CA ASN A 146 13.17 17.31 6.63
C ASN A 146 13.81 16.93 5.28
N LYS A 147 14.97 17.48 4.93
CA LYS A 147 15.64 17.28 3.63
C LYS A 147 15.84 15.81 3.24
N ASN A 148 16.05 14.94 4.22
CA ASN A 148 16.28 13.51 4.03
C ASN A 148 14.99 12.67 4.15
N ASN A 149 13.82 13.32 4.26
CA ASN A 149 12.53 12.65 4.39
C ASN A 149 11.55 13.11 3.30
N PRO A 150 11.68 12.57 2.07
CA PRO A 150 10.85 12.94 0.93
C PRO A 150 9.34 12.82 1.17
N LYS A 151 8.93 11.90 2.05
CA LYS A 151 7.51 11.70 2.40
C LYS A 151 6.95 12.91 3.14
N VAL A 152 7.66 13.40 4.16
CA VAL A 152 7.22 14.58 4.93
C VAL A 152 7.17 15.82 4.03
N LEU A 153 8.16 15.98 3.15
CA LEU A 153 8.17 17.07 2.16
C LEU A 153 6.99 16.98 1.20
N PHE A 154 6.67 15.78 0.70
CA PHE A 154 5.51 15.54 -0.15
C PHE A 154 4.19 15.82 0.57
N ASP A 155 3.98 15.26 1.76
CA ASP A 155 2.75 15.44 2.53
C ASP A 155 2.53 16.93 2.84
N THR A 156 3.62 17.66 3.15
CA THR A 156 3.59 19.11 3.38
C THR A 156 3.15 19.86 2.11
N ILE A 157 3.83 19.66 0.98
CA ILE A 157 3.50 20.37 -0.27
C ILE A 157 2.09 20.00 -0.74
N SER A 158 1.73 18.71 -0.65
CA SER A 158 0.41 18.21 -1.01
C SER A 158 -0.69 18.85 -0.16
N SER A 159 -0.47 19.06 1.15
CA SER A 159 -1.42 19.74 2.03
C SER A 159 -1.68 21.22 1.69
N ILE A 160 -0.72 21.87 1.02
CA ILE A 160 -0.82 23.27 0.60
C ILE A 160 -1.55 23.37 -0.74
N VAL A 161 -1.25 22.44 -1.64
CA VAL A 161 -1.65 22.48 -3.05
C VAL A 161 -2.98 21.80 -3.29
N SER A 162 -3.24 20.72 -2.57
CA SER A 162 -4.38 19.82 -2.76
C SER A 162 -5.35 19.97 -1.60
N SER A 163 -6.63 19.80 -1.87
CA SER A 163 -7.60 19.55 -0.80
C SER A 163 -7.20 18.28 -0.04
N PRO A 164 -7.38 18.22 1.29
CA PRO A 164 -7.11 17.00 2.04
C PRO A 164 -7.89 15.83 1.40
N PRO A 165 -7.26 14.65 1.23
CA PRO A 165 -7.97 13.50 0.70
C PRO A 165 -9.19 13.23 1.58
N GLN A 166 -10.35 12.96 0.95
CA GLN A 166 -11.52 12.47 1.67
C GLN A 166 -11.16 11.11 2.30
N GLN A 167 -10.78 11.12 3.57
CA GLN A 167 -10.65 9.91 4.36
C GLN A 167 -12.06 9.41 4.70
N ALA A 168 -12.22 8.09 4.86
CA ALA A 168 -13.44 7.55 5.44
C ALA A 168 -13.66 8.25 6.79
N GLN A 169 -14.75 9.01 6.91
CA GLN A 169 -15.17 9.53 8.21
C GLN A 169 -15.74 8.38 9.02
N LEU A 170 -14.85 7.59 9.63
CA LEU A 170 -15.21 6.63 10.67
C LEU A 170 -15.54 7.45 11.93
N SER A 171 -16.79 7.86 12.03
CA SER A 171 -17.27 8.80 13.05
C SER A 171 -17.84 8.12 14.28
N SER A 172 -18.01 6.80 14.22
CA SER A 172 -18.63 5.97 15.24
C SER A 172 -18.06 4.54 15.24
N ALA A 173 -18.34 3.78 16.31
CA ALA A 173 -18.08 2.34 16.33
C ALA A 173 -18.94 1.59 15.31
N ASP A 174 -20.18 2.05 15.08
CA ASP A 174 -21.09 1.49 14.06
C ASP A 174 -20.51 1.60 12.64
N ASP A 175 -19.85 2.72 12.32
CA ASP A 175 -19.12 2.85 11.05
C ASP A 175 -18.03 1.79 10.91
N CYS A 176 -17.26 1.55 11.98
CA CYS A 176 -16.23 0.51 11.99
C CYS A 176 -16.85 -0.89 11.80
N ASN A 177 -17.96 -1.20 12.48
CA ASN A 177 -18.69 -2.45 12.33
C ASN A 177 -19.30 -2.63 10.92
N ARG A 178 -19.79 -1.55 10.31
CA ARG A 178 -20.25 -1.58 8.91
C ARG A 178 -19.14 -2.00 7.95
N PHE A 179 -17.92 -1.47 8.13
CA PHE A 179 -16.77 -1.89 7.33
C PHE A 179 -16.32 -3.32 7.64
N LEU A 180 -16.33 -3.73 8.91
CA LEU A 180 -16.01 -5.10 9.35
C LEU A 180 -16.89 -6.11 8.60
N HIS A 181 -18.22 -5.97 8.73
CA HIS A 181 -19.18 -6.85 8.08
C HIS A 181 -19.13 -6.75 6.56
N PHE A 182 -18.86 -5.57 5.99
CA PHE A 182 -18.70 -5.45 4.55
C PHE A 182 -17.51 -6.28 4.04
N PHE A 183 -16.34 -6.17 4.67
CA PHE A 183 -15.16 -6.92 4.24
C PHE A 183 -15.33 -8.42 4.43
N GLU A 184 -15.91 -8.85 5.55
CA GLU A 184 -16.24 -10.25 5.82
C GLU A 184 -17.23 -10.82 4.79
N ASN A 185 -18.40 -10.18 4.64
CA ASN A 185 -19.43 -10.64 3.71
C ASN A 185 -18.98 -10.61 2.25
N LYS A 186 -18.13 -9.65 1.87
CA LYS A 186 -17.58 -9.59 0.51
C LYS A 186 -16.80 -10.88 0.18
N VAL A 187 -15.98 -11.37 1.10
CA VAL A 187 -15.19 -12.60 0.89
C VAL A 187 -16.09 -13.82 0.90
N LEU A 188 -17.05 -13.91 1.83
CA LEU A 188 -18.02 -15.00 1.89
C LEU A 188 -18.84 -15.09 0.60
N ASN A 189 -19.38 -13.96 0.13
CA ASN A 189 -20.17 -13.89 -1.10
C ASN A 189 -19.35 -14.30 -2.33
N LEU A 190 -18.08 -13.83 -2.41
CA LEU A 190 -17.18 -14.24 -3.49
C LEU A 190 -16.96 -15.75 -3.47
N ARG A 191 -16.67 -16.35 -2.30
CA ARG A 191 -16.48 -17.80 -2.18
C ARG A 191 -17.75 -18.60 -2.48
N SER A 192 -18.93 -18.11 -2.09
CA SER A 192 -20.20 -18.77 -2.42
C SER A 192 -20.57 -18.68 -3.91
N SER A 193 -20.02 -17.70 -4.64
CA SER A 193 -20.26 -17.54 -6.07
C SER A 193 -19.40 -18.46 -6.94
N ILE A 194 -18.42 -19.14 -6.34
CA ILE A 194 -17.55 -20.07 -7.04
C ILE A 194 -18.34 -21.34 -7.36
N PRO A 195 -18.40 -21.77 -8.63
CA PRO A 195 -19.04 -23.03 -8.99
C PRO A 195 -18.43 -24.18 -8.18
N PRO A 196 -19.24 -25.16 -7.73
CA PRO A 196 -18.70 -26.35 -7.08
C PRO A 196 -17.66 -26.98 -7.99
N ALA A 197 -16.44 -27.13 -7.48
CA ALA A 197 -15.34 -27.68 -8.25
C ALA A 197 -15.74 -29.06 -8.79
N LEU A 198 -15.62 -29.26 -10.11
CA LEU A 198 -15.50 -30.60 -10.64
C LEU A 198 -14.27 -31.22 -9.99
N ALA A 199 -14.41 -32.43 -9.42
CA ALA A 199 -13.35 -33.08 -8.66
C ALA A 199 -12.00 -32.93 -9.36
N PRO A 200 -10.92 -32.54 -8.65
CA PRO A 200 -9.64 -32.29 -9.28
C PRO A 200 -9.21 -33.55 -10.03
N SER A 201 -8.98 -33.41 -11.34
CA SER A 201 -8.28 -34.40 -12.13
C SER A 201 -6.90 -34.57 -11.49
N GLY A 202 -6.70 -35.66 -10.76
CA GLY A 202 -5.47 -35.95 -10.04
C GLY A 202 -4.29 -36.05 -11.00
N GLY A 203 -3.57 -34.95 -11.20
CA GLY A 203 -2.18 -35.01 -11.61
C GLY A 203 -1.35 -35.33 -10.38
N GLU A 204 -0.65 -36.46 -10.38
CA GLU A 204 0.34 -36.78 -9.37
C GLU A 204 1.38 -35.65 -9.32
N ALA A 205 1.36 -34.89 -8.24
CA ALA A 205 2.38 -33.88 -7.99
C ALA A 205 3.74 -34.58 -7.89
N PRO A 206 4.80 -34.10 -8.57
CA PRO A 206 6.13 -34.62 -8.37
C PRO A 206 6.51 -34.48 -6.90
N GLN A 207 6.72 -35.60 -6.22
CA GLN A 207 7.08 -35.60 -4.81
C GLN A 207 8.50 -35.05 -4.64
N CYS A 208 8.64 -34.02 -3.80
CA CYS A 208 9.96 -33.52 -3.43
C CYS A 208 10.68 -34.59 -2.60
N SER A 209 11.87 -35.00 -3.03
CA SER A 209 12.71 -35.99 -2.36
C SER A 209 13.44 -35.43 -1.13
N GLU A 210 13.57 -34.11 -1.02
CA GLU A 210 14.06 -33.42 0.18
C GLU A 210 12.90 -32.77 0.94
N SER A 211 12.94 -32.79 2.28
CA SER A 211 11.90 -32.18 3.12
C SER A 211 12.44 -31.05 3.98
N PHE A 212 11.64 -29.98 4.12
CA PHE A 212 11.89 -28.88 5.05
C PHE A 212 11.01 -29.07 6.30
N THR A 213 11.59 -29.64 7.34
CA THR A 213 10.87 -30.14 8.54
C THR A 213 10.77 -29.13 9.69
N SER A 214 11.69 -28.18 9.75
CA SER A 214 11.80 -27.21 10.85
C SER A 214 12.49 -25.93 10.41
N PHE A 215 12.07 -24.80 10.98
CA PHE A 215 12.81 -23.56 10.88
C PHE A 215 14.04 -23.59 11.79
N SER A 216 15.16 -23.06 11.30
CA SER A 216 16.39 -22.91 12.08
C SER A 216 16.28 -21.73 13.05
N PRO A 217 16.80 -21.85 14.28
CA PRO A 217 16.92 -20.71 15.18
C PRO A 217 17.86 -19.66 14.59
N ILE A 218 17.62 -18.40 14.91
CA ILE A 218 18.46 -17.27 14.49
C ILE A 218 19.34 -16.79 15.65
N THR A 219 20.35 -15.99 15.33
CA THR A 219 21.23 -15.34 16.31
C THR A 219 20.78 -13.92 16.62
N LEU A 220 21.33 -13.32 17.68
CA LEU A 220 21.10 -11.92 18.04
C LEU A 220 21.54 -10.96 16.92
N ASN A 221 22.62 -11.31 16.20
CA ASN A 221 23.13 -10.53 15.08
C ASN A 221 22.16 -10.58 13.90
N ASP A 222 21.60 -11.74 13.59
CA ASP A 222 20.58 -11.89 12.55
C ASP A 222 19.34 -11.04 12.88
N LEU A 223 18.85 -11.12 14.12
CA LEU A 223 17.71 -10.35 14.59
C LEU A 223 17.94 -8.83 14.44
N THR A 224 19.10 -8.35 14.90
CA THR A 224 19.46 -6.92 14.82
C THR A 224 19.58 -6.47 13.37
N SER A 225 20.20 -7.29 12.51
CA SER A 225 20.32 -7.02 11.08
C SER A 225 18.95 -6.94 10.40
N ILE A 226 18.05 -7.90 10.68
CA ILE A 226 16.68 -7.91 10.14
C ILE A 226 15.94 -6.63 10.55
N ILE A 227 15.93 -6.29 11.84
CA ILE A 227 15.21 -5.11 12.34
C ILE A 227 15.76 -3.82 11.70
N SER A 228 17.08 -3.71 11.49
CA SER A 228 17.71 -2.53 10.89
C SER A 228 17.32 -2.29 9.44
N GLN A 229 17.02 -3.35 8.69
CA GLN A 229 16.66 -3.30 7.27
C GLN A 229 15.15 -3.16 7.05
N MET A 230 14.35 -3.48 8.07
CA MET A 230 12.90 -3.40 7.99
C MET A 230 12.41 -1.96 8.00
N LYS A 231 11.43 -1.69 7.13
CA LYS A 231 10.69 -0.43 7.18
C LYS A 231 9.87 -0.36 8.47
N LEU A 232 10.11 0.66 9.28
CA LEU A 232 9.34 0.92 10.49
C LEU A 232 7.87 1.21 10.13
N SER A 233 6.99 0.30 10.51
CA SER A 233 5.54 0.44 10.33
C SER A 233 4.87 0.27 11.69
N SER A 234 4.12 1.27 12.12
CA SER A 234 3.37 1.20 13.38
C SER A 234 2.01 0.55 13.20
N CYS A 235 1.61 -0.22 14.20
CA CYS A 235 0.26 -0.68 14.45
C CYS A 235 -0.27 -0.04 15.73
N SER A 236 -1.59 0.20 15.82
CA SER A 236 -2.19 0.69 17.06
C SER A 236 -2.20 -0.34 18.18
N SER A 237 -1.96 -1.61 17.86
CA SER A 237 -1.78 -2.71 18.80
C SER A 237 -0.30 -2.95 19.14
N ASP A 238 0.63 -2.09 18.74
CA ASP A 238 2.00 -2.21 19.22
C ASP A 238 2.09 -1.73 20.68
N ILE A 239 2.61 -2.56 21.59
CA ILE A 239 2.95 -2.12 22.95
C ILE A 239 4.11 -1.12 22.87
N LEU A 240 5.20 -1.53 22.23
CA LEU A 240 6.33 -0.68 21.89
C LEU A 240 6.16 -0.17 20.47
N THR A 241 6.07 1.15 20.29
CA THR A 241 6.15 1.71 18.94
C THR A 241 7.47 1.31 18.29
N PRO A 242 7.53 1.15 16.95
CA PRO A 242 8.77 0.72 16.28
C PRO A 242 9.99 1.60 16.63
N SER A 243 9.78 2.89 16.89
CA SER A 243 10.86 3.80 17.31
C SER A 243 11.39 3.49 18.72
N VAL A 244 10.51 3.14 19.67
CA VAL A 244 10.95 2.73 21.02
C VAL A 244 11.65 1.39 20.95
N LEU A 245 11.09 0.44 20.22
CA LEU A 245 11.68 -0.89 20.03
C LEU A 245 13.10 -0.80 19.44
N VAL A 246 13.31 0.00 18.40
CA VAL A 246 14.65 0.21 17.82
C VAL A 246 15.56 0.97 18.78
N GLY A 247 15.06 2.02 19.44
CA GLY A 247 15.85 2.81 20.39
C GLY A 247 16.29 2.04 21.63
N SER A 248 15.55 0.99 22.00
CA SER A 248 15.83 0.11 23.15
C SER A 248 16.31 -1.28 22.75
N LEU A 249 16.71 -1.47 21.48
CA LEU A 249 17.00 -2.78 20.90
C LEU A 249 18.10 -3.54 21.66
N ALA A 250 19.13 -2.84 22.15
CA ALA A 250 20.22 -3.44 22.91
C ALA A 250 19.71 -4.16 24.19
N SER A 251 18.72 -3.60 24.88
CA SER A 251 18.17 -4.19 26.12
C SER A 251 17.16 -5.30 25.82
N ILE A 252 16.31 -5.13 24.79
CA ILE A 252 15.17 -6.04 24.54
C ILE A 252 15.50 -7.21 23.60
N SER A 253 16.55 -7.09 22.79
CA SER A 253 16.86 -8.06 21.73
C SER A 253 17.08 -9.50 22.25
N PRO A 254 17.67 -9.76 23.43
CA PRO A 254 17.76 -11.13 23.95
C PRO A 254 16.37 -11.74 24.20
N SER A 255 15.44 -10.99 24.79
CA SER A 255 14.08 -11.46 25.07
C SER A 255 13.29 -11.69 23.78
N LEU A 256 13.41 -10.77 22.81
CA LEU A 256 12.81 -10.94 21.48
C LEU A 256 13.36 -12.16 20.75
N LEU A 257 14.66 -12.41 20.86
CA LEU A 257 15.32 -13.58 20.28
C LEU A 257 14.75 -14.87 20.85
N THR A 258 14.57 -14.94 22.18
CA THR A 258 13.94 -16.09 22.84
C THR A 258 12.53 -16.33 22.32
N ILE A 259 11.68 -15.29 22.26
CA ILE A 259 10.31 -15.42 21.74
C ILE A 259 10.29 -15.93 20.30
N ILE A 260 11.13 -15.37 19.43
CA ILE A 260 11.22 -15.77 18.02
C ILE A 260 11.68 -17.22 17.91
N ASN A 261 12.78 -17.59 18.56
CA ASN A 261 13.32 -18.95 18.46
C ASN A 261 12.38 -20.00 19.10
N SER A 262 11.68 -19.66 20.18
CA SER A 262 10.63 -20.51 20.76
C SER A 262 9.45 -20.71 19.81
N SER A 263 9.01 -19.65 19.12
CA SER A 263 7.97 -19.75 18.08
C SER A 263 8.39 -20.71 16.97
N LEU A 264 9.61 -20.57 16.46
CA LEU A 264 10.14 -21.38 15.37
C LEU A 264 10.27 -22.86 15.77
N SER A 265 10.81 -23.15 16.96
CA SER A 265 11.04 -24.52 17.43
C SER A 265 9.75 -25.27 17.76
N GLN A 266 8.77 -24.57 18.35
CA GLN A 266 7.47 -25.17 18.71
C GLN A 266 6.50 -25.25 17.52
N GLY A 267 6.82 -24.62 16.40
CA GLY A 267 5.93 -24.60 15.25
C GLY A 267 4.63 -23.84 15.51
N CYS A 268 4.66 -22.75 16.30
CA CYS A 268 3.46 -21.99 16.61
C CYS A 268 3.68 -20.48 16.62
N VAL A 269 2.65 -19.74 16.18
CA VAL A 269 2.63 -18.27 16.20
C VAL A 269 1.85 -17.80 17.42
N PRO A 270 2.36 -16.84 18.22
CA PRO A 270 1.62 -16.25 19.33
C PRO A 270 0.30 -15.61 18.90
N SER A 271 -0.75 -15.79 19.71
CA SER A 271 -2.10 -15.27 19.50
C SER A 271 -2.12 -13.75 19.33
N TYR A 272 -1.27 -13.04 20.08
CA TYR A 272 -1.07 -11.59 19.96
C TYR A 272 -0.69 -11.16 18.53
N PHE A 273 0.02 -12.01 17.78
CA PHE A 273 0.47 -11.74 16.41
C PHE A 273 -0.59 -12.10 15.35
N LYS A 274 -1.67 -12.78 15.75
CA LYS A 274 -2.73 -13.27 14.85
C LYS A 274 -3.87 -12.27 14.64
N ASN A 275 -3.91 -11.18 15.39
CA ASN A 275 -4.89 -10.11 15.21
C ASN A 275 -4.38 -8.99 14.29
N ALA A 276 -5.11 -8.68 13.22
CA ALA A 276 -4.83 -7.56 12.34
C ALA A 276 -5.72 -6.34 12.66
N VAL A 277 -5.11 -5.15 12.69
CA VAL A 277 -5.86 -3.89 12.75
C VAL A 277 -6.04 -3.36 11.34
N VAL A 278 -7.26 -3.44 10.83
CA VAL A 278 -7.62 -3.03 9.47
C VAL A 278 -7.96 -1.54 9.43
N THR A 279 -7.32 -0.83 8.51
CA THR A 279 -7.67 0.55 8.15
C THR A 279 -8.28 0.57 6.74
N PRO A 280 -9.56 0.96 6.57
CA PRO A 280 -10.17 1.13 5.26
C PRO A 280 -9.44 2.23 4.48
N LEU A 281 -8.88 1.88 3.32
CA LEU A 281 -8.20 2.83 2.43
C LEU A 281 -8.97 2.98 1.12
N LEU A 282 -9.35 4.19 0.76
CA LEU A 282 -10.05 4.46 -0.49
C LEU A 282 -9.15 4.07 -1.69
N LYS A 283 -9.69 3.29 -2.62
CA LYS A 283 -8.95 2.73 -3.78
C LYS A 283 -8.40 3.82 -4.70
N LYS A 284 -9.14 4.92 -4.89
CA LYS A 284 -8.75 6.09 -5.68
C LYS A 284 -9.35 7.35 -5.04
N PRO A 285 -8.65 8.49 -5.05
CA PRO A 285 -9.06 9.70 -4.32
C PRO A 285 -10.37 10.34 -4.80
N ASN A 286 -10.81 10.02 -6.03
CA ASN A 286 -12.02 10.56 -6.66
C ASN A 286 -13.22 9.62 -6.59
N LEU A 287 -13.10 8.47 -5.91
CA LEU A 287 -14.22 7.56 -5.72
C LEU A 287 -15.13 8.04 -4.59
N ASP A 288 -16.40 7.66 -4.69
CA ASP A 288 -17.39 7.96 -3.67
C ASP A 288 -17.02 7.27 -2.34
N ALA A 289 -16.73 8.10 -1.32
CA ALA A 289 -16.38 7.66 0.02
C ALA A 289 -17.59 7.14 0.83
N SER A 290 -18.82 7.33 0.34
CA SER A 290 -20.03 6.76 0.96
C SER A 290 -20.18 5.26 0.69
N SER A 291 -19.56 4.78 -0.39
CA SER A 291 -19.62 3.39 -0.83
C SER A 291 -18.45 2.56 -0.28
N THR A 292 -18.75 1.57 0.56
CA THR A 292 -17.76 0.67 1.17
C THR A 292 -16.98 -0.16 0.14
N SER A 293 -17.57 -0.43 -1.02
CA SER A 293 -16.92 -1.18 -2.12
C SER A 293 -15.73 -0.45 -2.74
N ASN A 294 -15.62 0.86 -2.52
CA ASN A 294 -14.49 1.68 -2.96
C ASN A 294 -13.27 1.59 -2.03
N PHE A 295 -13.33 0.84 -0.94
CA PHE A 295 -12.23 0.72 0.02
C PHE A 295 -11.47 -0.62 -0.08
N ARG A 296 -10.21 -0.60 0.35
CA ARG A 296 -9.35 -1.76 0.56
C ARG A 296 -9.15 -1.99 2.07
N PRO A 297 -9.15 -3.25 2.54
CA PRO A 297 -8.85 -3.57 3.94
C PRO A 297 -7.33 -3.67 4.16
N ILE A 298 -6.67 -2.55 4.49
CA ILE A 298 -5.22 -2.59 4.76
C ILE A 298 -4.96 -3.13 6.17
N SER A 299 -4.38 -4.33 6.26
CA SER A 299 -4.06 -4.99 7.52
C SER A 299 -2.76 -4.45 8.11
N LYS A 300 -2.85 -3.83 9.29
CA LYS A 300 -1.70 -3.46 10.11
C LYS A 300 -1.47 -4.56 11.15
N LEU A 301 -0.34 -5.25 11.03
CA LEU A 301 0.11 -6.26 11.99
C LEU A 301 1.10 -5.65 12.99
N PRO A 302 1.20 -6.18 14.22
CA PRO A 302 2.22 -5.77 15.17
C PRO A 302 3.63 -5.83 14.56
N PHE A 303 4.50 -4.87 14.89
CA PHE A 303 5.83 -4.82 14.29
C PHE A 303 6.66 -6.07 14.61
N ILE A 304 6.56 -6.59 15.84
CA ILE A 304 7.25 -7.83 16.26
C ILE A 304 6.74 -9.05 15.46
N SER A 305 5.42 -9.12 15.16
CA SER A 305 4.87 -10.15 14.26
C SER A 305 5.55 -10.11 12.89
N LYS A 306 5.75 -8.91 12.33
CA LYS A 306 6.42 -8.75 11.04
C LYS A 306 7.89 -9.15 11.09
N VAL A 307 8.57 -8.95 12.22
CA VAL A 307 9.96 -9.43 12.40
C VAL A 307 9.98 -10.95 12.35
N LEU A 308 9.10 -11.63 13.09
CA LEU A 308 8.97 -13.08 13.07
C LEU A 308 8.64 -13.61 11.66
N GLU A 309 7.67 -12.99 10.98
CA GLU A 309 7.33 -13.34 9.59
C GLU A 309 8.53 -13.15 8.64
N LYS A 310 9.36 -12.11 8.85
CA LYS A 310 10.54 -11.87 8.02
C LYS A 310 11.61 -12.94 8.21
N VAL A 311 11.76 -13.46 9.42
CA VAL A 311 12.65 -14.60 9.71
C VAL A 311 12.19 -15.84 8.94
N VAL A 312 10.91 -16.19 9.06
CA VAL A 312 10.31 -17.33 8.33
C VAL A 312 10.40 -17.15 6.82
N GLU A 313 10.04 -15.97 6.32
CA GLU A 313 10.09 -15.64 4.89
C GLU A 313 11.50 -15.79 4.31
N THR A 314 12.53 -15.37 5.06
CA THR A 314 13.93 -15.51 4.63
C THR A 314 14.32 -16.98 4.47
N GLN A 315 13.94 -17.83 5.42
CA GLN A 315 14.24 -19.27 5.37
C GLN A 315 13.45 -19.99 4.28
N LEU A 316 12.16 -19.69 4.12
CA LEU A 316 11.33 -20.26 3.04
C LEU A 316 11.84 -19.88 1.66
N ARG A 317 12.29 -18.64 1.45
CA ARG A 317 12.89 -18.24 0.17
C ARG A 317 14.18 -18.99 -0.11
N SER A 318 15.03 -19.18 0.90
CA SER A 318 16.24 -19.98 0.76
C SER A 318 15.90 -21.42 0.35
N TRP A 319 14.89 -22.02 0.99
CA TRP A 319 14.39 -23.34 0.64
C TRP A 319 13.84 -23.40 -0.79
N PHE A 320 12.91 -22.51 -1.17
CA PHE A 320 12.34 -22.49 -2.52
C PHE A 320 13.40 -22.29 -3.60
N SER A 321 14.40 -21.44 -3.35
CA SER A 321 15.53 -21.27 -4.26
C SER A 321 16.39 -22.53 -4.38
N LYS A 322 16.69 -23.21 -3.26
CA LYS A 322 17.48 -24.45 -3.25
C LYS A 322 16.76 -25.58 -4.00
N SER A 323 15.46 -25.72 -3.75
CA SER A 323 14.61 -26.77 -4.33
C SER A 323 14.07 -26.41 -5.72
N LYS A 324 14.48 -25.27 -6.31
CA LYS A 324 14.05 -24.77 -7.63
C LYS A 324 12.53 -24.66 -7.78
N ILE A 325 11.85 -24.30 -6.69
CA ILE A 325 10.40 -24.10 -6.62
C ILE A 325 10.13 -22.65 -7.01
N SER A 326 10.17 -22.37 -8.30
CA SER A 326 9.94 -21.03 -8.84
C SER A 326 9.50 -21.10 -10.30
N ASP A 327 8.63 -20.18 -10.69
CA ASP A 327 8.33 -19.91 -12.09
C ASP A 327 9.18 -18.71 -12.57
N PRO A 328 10.00 -18.85 -13.63
CA PRO A 328 10.78 -17.74 -14.17
C PRO A 328 9.93 -16.56 -14.70
N PHE A 329 8.65 -16.79 -15.01
CA PHE A 329 7.73 -15.76 -15.51
C PHE A 329 6.84 -15.16 -14.41
N GLN A 330 7.10 -15.49 -13.14
CA GLN A 330 6.53 -14.79 -11.99
C GLN A 330 7.54 -13.74 -11.49
N SER A 331 7.19 -12.47 -11.52
CA SER A 331 8.06 -11.35 -11.08
C SER A 331 7.56 -10.66 -9.81
N GLY A 332 6.36 -10.99 -9.34
CA GLY A 332 5.75 -10.41 -8.16
C GLY A 332 6.52 -10.72 -6.89
N PHE A 333 6.92 -9.68 -6.14
CA PHE A 333 7.61 -9.80 -4.85
C PHE A 333 8.88 -10.68 -4.85
N LEU A 334 9.54 -10.82 -6.00
CA LEU A 334 10.83 -11.49 -6.13
C LEU A 334 11.99 -10.49 -6.11
N LYS A 335 13.10 -10.90 -5.50
CA LYS A 335 14.33 -10.09 -5.49
C LYS A 335 14.84 -9.95 -6.92
N GLN A 336 15.33 -8.76 -7.29
CA GLN A 336 15.83 -8.43 -8.64
C GLN A 336 14.77 -8.39 -9.76
N HIS A 337 13.49 -8.54 -9.44
CA HIS A 337 12.38 -8.31 -10.37
C HIS A 337 11.63 -7.02 -10.02
N SER A 338 11.09 -6.36 -11.04
CA SER A 338 10.24 -5.17 -10.91
C SER A 338 9.09 -5.20 -11.91
N THR A 339 8.16 -4.25 -11.80
CA THR A 339 7.14 -4.04 -12.84
C THR A 339 7.80 -3.72 -14.18
N GLU A 340 8.90 -2.97 -14.18
CA GLU A 340 9.66 -2.61 -15.37
C GLU A 340 10.24 -3.84 -16.06
N THR A 341 10.85 -4.78 -15.33
CA THR A 341 11.41 -5.99 -15.95
C THR A 341 10.32 -6.85 -16.60
N ALA A 342 9.15 -6.93 -15.99
CA ALA A 342 8.00 -7.65 -16.55
C ALA A 342 7.46 -6.96 -17.81
N LEU A 343 7.28 -5.64 -17.74
CA LEU A 343 6.80 -4.83 -18.87
C LEU A 343 7.76 -4.86 -20.06
N VAL A 344 9.07 -4.74 -19.82
CA VAL A 344 10.09 -4.82 -20.89
C VAL A 344 10.03 -6.17 -21.59
N ARG A 345 9.90 -7.27 -20.83
CA ARG A 345 9.77 -8.61 -21.41
C ARG A 345 8.56 -8.71 -22.33
N VAL A 346 7.38 -8.40 -21.81
CA VAL A 346 6.11 -8.53 -22.55
C VAL A 346 6.08 -7.59 -23.75
N HIS A 347 6.47 -6.33 -23.58
CA HIS A 347 6.50 -5.35 -24.67
C HIS A 347 7.47 -5.76 -25.79
N ASN A 348 8.66 -6.25 -25.45
CA ASN A 348 9.62 -6.75 -26.44
C ASN A 348 9.07 -7.95 -27.21
N ASP A 349 8.46 -8.93 -26.55
CA ASP A 349 7.89 -10.10 -27.22
C ASP A 349 6.80 -9.70 -28.23
N LEU A 350 5.95 -8.74 -27.85
CA LEU A 350 4.90 -8.19 -28.71
C LEU A 350 5.46 -7.43 -29.92
N LEU A 351 6.49 -6.59 -29.73
CA LEU A 351 7.16 -5.88 -30.84
C LEU A 351 7.84 -6.84 -31.80
N MET A 352 8.58 -7.83 -31.28
CA MET A 352 9.23 -8.85 -32.11
C MET A 352 8.22 -9.67 -32.92
N ALA A 353 7.04 -9.94 -32.36
CA ALA A 353 5.94 -10.58 -33.10
C ALA A 353 5.41 -9.69 -34.23
N ALA A 354 5.21 -8.39 -33.95
CA ALA A 354 4.77 -7.43 -34.96
C ALA A 354 5.79 -7.29 -36.10
N ASP A 355 7.09 -7.19 -35.80
CA ASP A 355 8.18 -7.14 -36.79
C ASP A 355 8.23 -8.40 -37.66
N ALA A 356 7.84 -9.55 -37.11
CA ALA A 356 7.70 -10.81 -37.84
C ALA A 356 6.39 -10.92 -38.65
N GLY A 357 5.58 -9.85 -38.71
CA GLY A 357 4.31 -9.83 -39.43
C GLY A 357 3.19 -10.65 -38.77
N LYS A 358 3.32 -10.97 -37.47
CA LYS A 358 2.31 -11.71 -36.71
C LYS A 358 1.28 -10.77 -36.08
N CYS A 359 0.08 -11.29 -35.89
CA CYS A 359 -0.94 -10.69 -35.03
C CYS A 359 -0.72 -11.20 -33.60
N THR A 360 -1.06 -10.40 -32.59
CA THR A 360 -1.02 -10.81 -31.18
C THR A 360 -2.32 -10.47 -30.48
N VAL A 361 -2.86 -11.44 -29.73
CA VAL A 361 -3.92 -11.22 -28.73
C VAL A 361 -3.27 -11.25 -27.36
N MET A 362 -3.56 -10.25 -26.53
CA MET A 362 -3.07 -10.12 -25.17
C MET A 362 -4.23 -9.94 -24.19
N ASP A 363 -4.29 -10.80 -23.18
CA ASP A 363 -5.29 -10.76 -22.11
C ASP A 363 -4.63 -10.41 -20.78
N LEU A 364 -5.19 -9.39 -20.11
CA LEU A 364 -4.89 -9.00 -18.75
C LEU A 364 -5.97 -9.55 -17.83
N LEU A 365 -5.70 -10.65 -17.12
CA LEU A 365 -6.66 -11.25 -16.19
C LEU A 365 -6.59 -10.55 -14.82
N ASP A 366 -7.73 -10.09 -14.29
CA ASP A 366 -7.86 -9.52 -12.93
C ASP A 366 -8.53 -10.52 -11.99
N LEU A 367 -7.94 -10.75 -10.82
CA LEU A 367 -8.53 -11.59 -9.77
C LEU A 367 -9.27 -10.75 -8.73
N SER A 368 -10.50 -11.16 -8.39
CA SER A 368 -11.30 -10.48 -7.37
C SER A 368 -10.84 -10.85 -5.96
N ALA A 369 -10.24 -9.88 -5.25
CA ALA A 369 -9.83 -10.05 -3.85
C ALA A 369 -8.91 -11.28 -3.62
N SER A 370 -7.99 -11.50 -4.57
CA SER A 370 -7.07 -12.62 -4.66
C SER A 370 -6.42 -13.04 -3.33
N PHE A 371 -5.87 -12.08 -2.58
CA PHE A 371 -5.25 -12.34 -1.28
C PHE A 371 -6.26 -12.76 -0.20
N ASP A 372 -7.49 -12.26 -0.25
CA ASP A 372 -8.52 -12.50 0.76
C ASP A 372 -9.22 -13.87 0.55
N THR A 373 -9.15 -14.45 -0.66
CA THR A 373 -9.87 -15.69 -0.99
C THR A 373 -9.02 -16.96 -0.88
N VAL A 374 -7.69 -16.85 -0.71
CA VAL A 374 -6.75 -17.98 -0.59
C VAL A 374 -7.26 -19.01 0.42
N ASP A 375 -7.44 -20.26 -0.02
CA ASP A 375 -7.87 -21.32 0.88
C ASP A 375 -6.71 -21.88 1.70
N HIS A 376 -6.86 -21.91 3.02
CA HIS A 376 -5.80 -22.34 3.94
C HIS A 376 -5.45 -23.83 3.77
N ASN A 377 -6.46 -24.69 3.55
CA ASN A 377 -6.23 -26.12 3.39
C ASN A 377 -5.53 -26.42 2.06
N VAL A 378 -5.97 -25.77 0.96
CA VAL A 378 -5.30 -25.90 -0.33
C VAL A 378 -3.84 -25.42 -0.24
N LEU A 379 -3.60 -24.29 0.41
CA LEU A 379 -2.25 -23.74 0.59
C LEU A 379 -1.35 -24.71 1.39
N LEU A 380 -1.81 -25.20 2.54
CA LEU A 380 -1.04 -26.10 3.41
C LEU A 380 -0.78 -27.45 2.73
N ASN A 381 -1.78 -28.04 2.09
CA ASN A 381 -1.61 -29.29 1.35
C ASN A 381 -0.59 -29.12 0.22
N ARG A 382 -0.57 -27.97 -0.43
CA ARG A 382 0.39 -27.67 -1.49
C ARG A 382 1.80 -27.43 -0.97
N LEU A 383 1.96 -26.71 0.15
CA LEU A 383 3.26 -26.52 0.80
C LEU A 383 3.87 -27.89 1.18
N LYS A 384 3.03 -28.81 1.64
CA LYS A 384 3.42 -30.19 1.92
C LYS A 384 3.78 -30.96 0.64
N ALA A 385 2.89 -30.99 -0.34
CA ALA A 385 3.03 -31.84 -1.52
C ALA A 385 4.08 -31.36 -2.53
N LEU A 386 4.08 -30.06 -2.86
CA LEU A 386 4.97 -29.48 -3.88
C LEU A 386 6.29 -29.00 -3.31
N ALA A 387 6.29 -28.47 -2.08
CA ALA A 387 7.50 -27.92 -1.48
C ALA A 387 8.15 -28.82 -0.44
N GLY A 388 7.59 -30.00 -0.15
CA GLY A 388 8.15 -30.92 0.84
C GLY A 388 8.18 -30.35 2.25
N ILE A 389 7.37 -29.33 2.57
CA ILE A 389 7.35 -28.72 3.91
C ILE A 389 6.56 -29.63 4.86
N SER A 390 7.18 -30.01 5.97
CA SER A 390 6.60 -30.93 6.94
C SER A 390 7.01 -30.57 8.37
N GLY A 391 6.61 -31.38 9.36
CA GLY A 391 6.96 -31.21 10.76
C GLY A 391 6.59 -29.83 11.32
N SER A 392 7.40 -29.37 12.29
CA SER A 392 7.23 -28.06 12.95
C SER A 392 7.16 -26.86 12.00
N ALA A 393 7.79 -26.94 10.82
CA ALA A 393 7.69 -25.86 9.82
C ALA A 393 6.28 -25.77 9.21
N LEU A 394 5.66 -26.91 8.90
CA LEU A 394 4.28 -26.96 8.43
C LEU A 394 3.30 -26.58 9.56
N ASP A 395 3.56 -27.02 10.78
CA ASP A 395 2.78 -26.66 11.97
C ASP A 395 2.80 -25.15 12.20
N TRP A 396 3.96 -24.50 12.03
CA TRP A 396 4.09 -23.05 12.15
C TRP A 396 3.24 -22.33 11.10
N LEU A 397 3.27 -22.78 9.84
CA LEU A 397 2.48 -22.19 8.75
C LEU A 397 0.98 -22.42 8.97
N SER A 398 0.60 -23.59 9.50
CA SER A 398 -0.78 -23.87 9.91
C SER A 398 -1.20 -22.93 11.05
N SER A 399 -0.37 -22.77 12.06
CA SER A 399 -0.59 -21.84 13.18
C SER A 399 -0.68 -20.39 12.71
N TYR A 400 0.14 -19.98 11.73
CA TYR A 400 0.12 -18.64 11.16
C TYR A 400 -1.22 -18.30 10.49
N LEU A 401 -1.86 -19.27 9.83
CA LEU A 401 -3.11 -19.11 9.08
C LEU A 401 -4.37 -19.30 9.94
N THR A 402 -4.31 -20.17 10.95
CA THR A 402 -5.46 -20.52 11.79
C THR A 402 -5.68 -19.54 12.94
N ASN A 403 -6.95 -19.43 13.39
CA ASN A 403 -7.37 -18.56 14.50
C ASN A 403 -6.93 -17.10 14.33
N ARG A 404 -6.84 -16.63 13.09
CA ARG A 404 -6.59 -15.23 12.79
C ARG A 404 -7.86 -14.42 12.94
N THR A 405 -7.68 -13.19 13.40
CA THR A 405 -8.78 -12.25 13.54
C THR A 405 -8.40 -10.90 12.94
N PHE A 406 -9.41 -10.09 12.66
CA PHE A 406 -9.21 -8.69 12.33
C PHE A 406 -10.24 -7.78 12.99
N THR A 407 -9.83 -6.54 13.19
CA THR A 407 -10.65 -5.46 13.75
C THR A 407 -10.51 -4.23 12.86
N VAL A 408 -11.60 -3.55 12.54
CA VAL A 408 -11.57 -2.28 11.82
C VAL A 408 -11.44 -1.15 12.84
N LYS A 409 -10.42 -0.30 12.69
CA LYS A 409 -10.13 0.73 13.68
C LYS A 409 -9.82 2.08 13.03
N SER A 410 -10.39 3.13 13.62
CA SER A 410 -10.06 4.54 13.38
C SER A 410 -9.14 5.08 14.48
N GLU A 411 -8.83 6.38 14.50
CA GLU A 411 -8.04 6.93 15.62
C GLU A 411 -8.77 6.80 16.97
N THR A 412 -10.09 6.80 16.98
CA THR A 412 -10.92 6.90 18.19
C THR A 412 -11.88 5.74 18.41
N PHE A 413 -12.32 5.06 17.34
CA PHE A 413 -13.32 4.00 17.39
C PHE A 413 -12.76 2.68 16.88
N SER A 414 -13.31 1.58 17.39
CA SER A 414 -12.99 0.21 16.97
C SER A 414 -14.29 -0.53 16.70
N SER A 415 -14.26 -1.44 15.73
CA SER A 415 -15.29 -2.46 15.55
C SER A 415 -15.13 -3.58 16.58
N ASP A 416 -16.08 -4.50 16.54
CA ASP A 416 -15.93 -5.85 17.05
C ASP A 416 -14.82 -6.62 16.29
N THR A 417 -14.51 -7.82 16.78
CA THR A 417 -13.49 -8.70 16.19
C THR A 417 -14.15 -9.75 15.31
N ALA A 418 -13.68 -9.89 14.07
CA ALA A 418 -14.11 -10.93 13.14
C ALA A 418 -13.00 -11.96 12.90
N CYS A 419 -13.39 -13.21 12.65
CA CYS A 419 -12.47 -14.29 12.30
C CYS A 419 -12.09 -14.23 10.81
N LEU A 420 -10.84 -14.60 10.50
CA LEU A 420 -10.35 -14.70 9.13
C LEU A 420 -10.19 -16.19 8.78
N THR A 421 -11.21 -16.75 8.13
CA THR A 421 -11.29 -18.19 7.80
C THR A 421 -10.58 -18.56 6.49
N CYS A 422 -10.22 -17.57 5.68
CA CYS A 422 -9.46 -17.72 4.45
C CYS A 422 -8.69 -16.43 4.17
N GLY A 423 -7.78 -16.51 3.21
CA GLY A 423 -6.93 -15.42 2.78
C GLY A 423 -5.61 -15.35 3.55
N VAL A 424 -4.70 -14.54 3.03
CA VAL A 424 -3.47 -14.14 3.72
C VAL A 424 -3.50 -12.63 3.95
N PRO A 425 -3.02 -12.10 5.10
CA PRO A 425 -3.28 -10.70 5.46
C PRO A 425 -2.65 -9.70 4.49
N GLN A 426 -3.44 -8.78 3.94
CA GLN A 426 -2.95 -7.72 3.03
C GLN A 426 -2.11 -6.68 3.80
N GLY A 427 -0.78 -6.80 3.72
CA GLY A 427 0.18 -5.98 4.50
C GLY A 427 1.08 -6.78 5.44
N SER A 428 0.91 -8.11 5.45
CA SER A 428 1.86 -9.07 6.02
C SER A 428 3.17 -9.12 5.23
N VAL A 429 4.23 -9.63 5.87
CA VAL A 429 5.51 -9.88 5.20
C VAL A 429 5.44 -11.20 4.41
N LEU A 430 4.77 -12.20 5.00
CA LEU A 430 4.74 -13.55 4.45
C LEU A 430 3.65 -13.78 3.40
N GLY A 431 2.53 -13.05 3.47
CA GLY A 431 1.38 -13.20 2.57
C GLY A 431 1.74 -13.13 1.08
N PRO A 432 2.53 -12.16 0.61
CA PRO A 432 3.02 -12.11 -0.77
C PRO A 432 3.73 -13.38 -1.26
N LEU A 433 4.60 -13.97 -0.44
CA LEU A 433 5.31 -15.20 -0.78
C LEU A 433 4.36 -16.39 -0.86
N LEU A 434 3.46 -16.51 0.13
CA LEU A 434 2.48 -17.59 0.18
C LEU A 434 1.50 -17.51 -0.99
N PHE A 435 1.07 -16.30 -1.36
CA PHE A 435 0.20 -16.10 -2.53
C PHE A 435 0.90 -16.48 -3.84
N ALA A 436 2.15 -16.04 -4.05
CA ALA A 436 2.91 -16.42 -5.24
C ALA A 436 3.07 -17.95 -5.35
N PHE A 437 3.32 -18.63 -4.24
CA PHE A 437 3.34 -20.10 -4.18
C PHE A 437 1.95 -20.72 -4.42
N TYR A 438 0.89 -20.09 -3.91
CA TYR A 438 -0.50 -20.49 -4.13
C TYR A 438 -0.97 -20.37 -5.59
N ILE A 439 -0.29 -19.62 -6.44
CA ILE A 439 -0.61 -19.59 -7.88
C ILE A 439 0.42 -20.31 -8.75
N LEU A 440 1.49 -20.84 -8.15
CA LEU A 440 2.59 -21.50 -8.88
C LEU A 440 2.13 -22.57 -9.90
N PRO A 441 1.18 -23.48 -9.60
CA PRO A 441 0.75 -24.49 -10.57
C PRO A 441 0.04 -23.92 -11.81
N LEU A 442 -0.45 -22.67 -11.76
CA LEU A 442 -1.02 -22.01 -12.93
C LEU A 442 -0.02 -21.93 -14.08
N ALA A 443 1.26 -21.72 -13.77
CA ALA A 443 2.36 -21.73 -14.73
C ALA A 443 2.40 -23.03 -15.55
N GLY A 444 2.21 -24.18 -14.89
CA GLY A 444 2.21 -25.49 -15.54
C GLY A 444 1.04 -25.68 -16.50
N ILE A 445 -0.13 -25.11 -16.19
CA ILE A 445 -1.28 -25.11 -17.10
C ILE A 445 -0.94 -24.32 -18.35
N ILE A 446 -0.43 -23.09 -18.20
CA ILE A 446 -0.12 -22.23 -19.34
C ILE A 446 0.99 -22.85 -20.19
N GLN A 447 2.03 -23.41 -19.56
CA GLN A 447 3.15 -24.07 -20.26
C GLN A 447 2.74 -25.32 -21.05
N SER A 448 1.58 -25.92 -20.77
CA SER A 448 1.03 -27.00 -21.59
C SER A 448 0.55 -26.53 -22.98
N PHE A 449 0.43 -25.21 -23.18
CA PHE A 449 0.11 -24.57 -24.45
C PHE A 449 1.35 -23.85 -25.01
N PRO A 450 2.15 -24.49 -25.89
CA PRO A 450 3.46 -23.99 -26.30
C PRO A 450 3.42 -22.67 -27.09
N ASP A 451 2.26 -22.29 -27.61
CA ASP A 451 2.06 -21.07 -28.39
C ASP A 451 1.66 -19.86 -27.54
N ILE A 452 1.41 -20.08 -26.26
CA ILE A 452 0.92 -19.05 -25.34
C ILE A 452 2.06 -18.67 -24.41
N SER A 453 2.40 -17.39 -24.44
CA SER A 453 3.36 -16.79 -23.52
C SER A 453 2.61 -16.09 -22.40
N TYR A 454 3.28 -15.90 -21.27
CA TYR A 454 2.69 -15.25 -20.13
C TYR A 454 3.73 -14.57 -19.26
N HIS A 455 3.24 -13.64 -18.44
CA HIS A 455 4.02 -13.04 -17.37
C HIS A 455 3.08 -12.75 -16.20
N ILE A 456 3.45 -13.18 -15.01
CA ILE A 456 2.67 -12.93 -13.79
C ILE A 456 3.41 -11.90 -12.95
N TYR A 457 2.67 -10.92 -12.45
CA TYR A 457 3.12 -10.02 -11.41
C TYR A 457 2.11 -10.06 -10.28
N THR A 458 2.36 -10.90 -9.29
CA THR A 458 1.44 -11.07 -8.15
C THR A 458 0.09 -11.63 -8.62
N ASP A 459 -1.02 -10.90 -8.47
CA ASP A 459 -2.34 -11.29 -8.98
C ASP A 459 -2.65 -10.76 -10.39
N ASP A 460 -1.79 -9.91 -10.97
CA ASP A 460 -1.89 -9.48 -12.36
C ASP A 460 -1.28 -10.56 -13.28
N ILE A 461 -2.14 -11.27 -14.03
CA ILE A 461 -1.73 -12.33 -14.97
C ILE A 461 -1.86 -11.80 -16.40
N GLN A 462 -0.76 -11.81 -17.13
CA GLN A 462 -0.68 -11.37 -18.51
C GLN A 462 -0.51 -12.60 -19.40
N LEU A 463 -1.41 -12.84 -20.33
CA LEU A 463 -1.34 -13.92 -21.31
C LEU A 463 -1.29 -13.31 -22.70
N TYR A 464 -0.47 -13.85 -23.59
CA TYR A 464 -0.43 -13.38 -24.96
C TYR A 464 -0.05 -14.50 -25.93
N MET A 465 -0.70 -14.48 -27.08
CA MET A 465 -0.50 -15.44 -28.16
C MET A 465 -0.27 -14.69 -29.47
N SER A 466 0.83 -15.01 -30.14
CA SER A 466 1.17 -14.44 -31.44
C SER A 466 1.07 -15.49 -32.55
N PHE A 467 0.43 -15.14 -33.66
CA PHE A 467 0.12 -16.06 -34.77
C PHE A 467 0.16 -15.33 -36.11
N MET A 468 0.32 -16.09 -37.21
CA MET A 468 0.27 -15.48 -38.54
C MET A 468 -1.17 -15.10 -38.91
N PRO A 469 -1.41 -14.03 -39.69
CA PRO A 469 -2.76 -13.59 -40.09
C PRO A 469 -3.70 -14.66 -40.68
N HIS A 470 -3.14 -15.69 -41.32
CA HIS A 470 -3.91 -16.79 -41.92
C HIS A 470 -4.21 -17.94 -40.95
N GLN A 471 -3.75 -17.86 -39.70
CA GLN A 471 -3.85 -18.91 -38.67
C GLN A 471 -4.85 -18.52 -37.56
N LEU A 472 -6.00 -17.96 -37.94
CA LEU A 472 -7.03 -17.52 -36.99
C LEU A 472 -7.59 -18.69 -36.16
N ASP A 473 -7.62 -19.89 -36.75
CA ASP A 473 -8.03 -21.14 -36.12
C ASP A 473 -7.24 -21.47 -34.84
N ARG A 474 -6.00 -20.98 -34.73
CA ARG A 474 -5.16 -21.18 -33.53
C ARG A 474 -5.70 -20.44 -32.30
N LEU A 475 -6.56 -19.44 -32.46
CA LEU A 475 -7.19 -18.75 -31.34
C LEU A 475 -8.09 -19.66 -30.50
N ALA A 476 -8.56 -20.77 -31.06
CA ALA A 476 -9.23 -21.82 -30.28
C ALA A 476 -8.33 -22.35 -29.15
N THR A 477 -7.01 -22.43 -29.36
CA THR A 477 -6.03 -22.84 -28.34
C THR A 477 -5.97 -21.82 -27.18
N LEU A 478 -6.02 -20.52 -27.49
CA LEU A 478 -6.07 -19.46 -26.48
C LEU A 478 -7.35 -19.57 -25.64
N VAL A 479 -8.51 -19.73 -26.28
CA VAL A 479 -9.79 -19.91 -25.60
C VAL A 479 -9.78 -21.16 -24.70
N LEU A 480 -9.22 -22.28 -25.17
CA LEU A 480 -9.08 -23.50 -24.37
C LEU A 480 -8.19 -23.28 -23.14
N CYS A 481 -7.06 -22.59 -23.30
CA CYS A 481 -6.17 -22.24 -22.19
C CYS A 481 -6.88 -21.36 -21.16
N LEU A 482 -7.53 -20.29 -21.60
CA LEU A 482 -8.29 -19.38 -20.74
C LEU A 482 -9.41 -20.10 -19.96
N ASN A 483 -10.10 -21.05 -20.60
CA ASN A 483 -11.08 -21.89 -19.92
C ASN A 483 -10.44 -22.81 -18.87
N GLN A 484 -9.30 -23.43 -19.16
CA GLN A 484 -8.57 -24.24 -18.17
C GLN A 484 -8.08 -23.39 -16.98
N ILE A 485 -7.60 -22.17 -17.25
CA ILE A 485 -7.22 -21.20 -16.22
C ILE A 485 -8.42 -20.84 -15.35
N SER A 486 -9.55 -20.47 -15.96
CA SER A 486 -10.78 -20.11 -15.23
C SER A 486 -11.29 -21.26 -14.34
N ASN A 487 -11.29 -22.48 -14.87
CA ASN A 487 -11.67 -23.68 -14.13
C ASN A 487 -10.70 -23.98 -12.98
N TRP A 488 -9.40 -23.84 -13.21
CA TRP A 488 -8.39 -24.06 -12.18
C TRP A 488 -8.46 -23.00 -11.08
N LEU A 489 -8.61 -21.72 -11.43
CA LEU A 489 -8.80 -20.63 -10.48
C LEU A 489 -9.99 -20.92 -9.57
N SER A 490 -11.14 -21.26 -10.18
CA SER A 490 -12.36 -21.62 -9.45
C SER A 490 -12.14 -22.82 -8.51
N SER A 491 -11.49 -23.88 -8.99
CA SER A 491 -11.16 -25.07 -8.20
C SER A 491 -10.20 -24.79 -7.03
N ASN A 492 -9.51 -23.65 -7.08
CA ASN A 492 -8.60 -23.19 -6.03
C ASN A 492 -9.14 -21.94 -5.31
N PHE A 493 -10.46 -21.74 -5.29
CA PHE A 493 -11.12 -20.65 -4.57
C PHE A 493 -10.66 -19.23 -4.99
N LEU A 494 -10.19 -19.07 -6.22
CA LEU A 494 -9.85 -17.78 -6.83
C LEU A 494 -10.93 -17.39 -7.85
N VAL A 495 -11.30 -16.11 -7.85
CA VAL A 495 -12.40 -15.60 -8.69
C VAL A 495 -11.85 -14.69 -9.77
N LEU A 496 -11.99 -15.09 -11.03
CA LEU A 496 -11.66 -14.24 -12.18
C LEU A 496 -12.69 -13.11 -12.31
N ASN A 497 -12.22 -11.87 -12.47
CA ASN A 497 -13.07 -10.70 -12.64
C ASN A 497 -13.28 -10.38 -14.12
N ALA A 498 -14.30 -10.99 -14.74
CA ALA A 498 -14.61 -10.78 -16.15
C ALA A 498 -14.78 -9.30 -16.55
N ASN A 499 -15.32 -8.46 -15.65
CA ASN A 499 -15.56 -7.03 -15.95
C ASN A 499 -14.28 -6.19 -15.97
N LYS A 500 -13.22 -6.67 -15.34
CA LYS A 500 -11.93 -5.98 -15.30
C LYS A 500 -10.86 -6.65 -16.12
N THR A 501 -11.05 -7.91 -16.50
CA THR A 501 -10.22 -8.54 -17.52
C THR A 501 -10.25 -7.69 -18.78
N GLU A 502 -9.08 -7.38 -19.35
CA GLU A 502 -8.95 -6.54 -20.53
C GLU A 502 -8.22 -7.31 -21.64
N THR A 503 -8.72 -7.20 -22.87
CA THR A 503 -8.07 -7.78 -24.05
C THR A 503 -7.59 -6.68 -24.98
N LEU A 504 -6.37 -6.82 -25.49
CA LEU A 504 -5.78 -6.01 -26.54
C LEU A 504 -5.50 -6.90 -27.76
N ILE A 505 -5.90 -6.43 -28.94
CA ILE A 505 -5.58 -7.08 -30.21
C ILE A 505 -4.60 -6.19 -30.96
N ALA A 506 -3.35 -6.62 -31.05
CA ALA A 506 -2.32 -6.00 -31.88
C ALA A 506 -2.32 -6.70 -33.26
N ALA A 507 -3.13 -6.17 -34.18
CA ALA A 507 -3.30 -6.69 -35.52
C ALA A 507 -3.71 -5.58 -36.50
N PRO A 508 -3.53 -5.77 -37.82
CA PRO A 508 -4.10 -4.88 -38.83
C PRO A 508 -5.61 -4.64 -38.61
N PRO A 509 -6.11 -3.41 -38.78
CA PRO A 509 -7.51 -3.06 -38.49
C PRO A 509 -8.54 -3.95 -39.20
N GLU A 510 -8.22 -4.48 -40.38
CA GLU A 510 -9.10 -5.36 -41.15
C GLU A 510 -9.26 -6.76 -40.53
N LEU A 511 -8.30 -7.19 -39.70
CA LEU A 511 -8.30 -8.49 -39.05
C LEU A 511 -8.86 -8.46 -37.62
N GLN A 512 -8.85 -7.31 -36.95
CA GLN A 512 -9.32 -7.19 -35.57
C GLN A 512 -10.75 -7.72 -35.36
N PRO A 513 -11.76 -7.40 -36.21
CA PRO A 513 -13.12 -7.92 -36.02
C PRO A 513 -13.21 -9.45 -36.15
N LYS A 514 -12.37 -10.05 -37.01
CA LYS A 514 -12.32 -11.51 -37.15
C LYS A 514 -11.71 -12.16 -35.92
N ILE A 515 -10.64 -11.58 -35.40
CA ILE A 515 -9.98 -12.05 -34.17
C ILE A 515 -10.95 -11.93 -32.98
N GLU A 516 -11.65 -10.80 -32.85
CA GLU A 516 -12.68 -10.61 -31.80
C GLU A 516 -13.76 -11.67 -31.86
N GLN A 517 -14.22 -12.03 -33.06
CA GLN A 517 -15.23 -13.08 -33.24
C GLN A 517 -14.75 -14.46 -32.72
N GLU A 518 -13.50 -14.83 -32.98
CA GLU A 518 -12.92 -16.11 -32.54
C GLU A 518 -12.78 -16.20 -31.01
N ILE A 519 -12.47 -15.09 -30.34
CA ILE A 519 -12.26 -15.05 -28.88
C ILE A 519 -13.50 -14.61 -28.08
N ALA A 520 -14.61 -14.28 -28.75
CA ALA A 520 -15.83 -13.72 -28.16
C ALA A 520 -16.44 -14.57 -27.04
N SER A 521 -16.19 -15.89 -27.06
CA SER A 521 -16.67 -16.83 -26.03
C SER A 521 -16.09 -16.58 -24.64
N PHE A 522 -14.89 -15.98 -24.56
CA PHE A 522 -14.23 -15.66 -23.29
C PHE A 522 -14.12 -14.14 -23.07
N CYS A 523 -13.82 -13.38 -24.13
CA CYS A 523 -13.63 -11.94 -24.08
C CYS A 523 -14.61 -11.23 -25.03
N PRO A 524 -15.67 -10.59 -24.53
CA PRO A 524 -16.75 -10.07 -25.39
C PRO A 524 -16.36 -8.85 -26.24
N SER A 525 -15.27 -8.13 -25.90
CA SER A 525 -14.80 -6.99 -26.71
C SER A 525 -13.33 -6.65 -26.39
N ALA A 526 -12.51 -6.39 -27.41
CA ALA A 526 -11.17 -5.86 -27.21
C ALA A 526 -11.23 -4.36 -26.88
N LYS A 527 -10.22 -3.86 -26.17
CA LYS A 527 -10.09 -2.45 -25.83
C LYS A 527 -9.08 -1.78 -26.75
N ALA A 528 -9.37 -0.53 -27.11
CA ALA A 528 -8.45 0.31 -27.87
C ALA A 528 -7.18 0.68 -27.05
N ASN A 529 -7.25 0.62 -25.72
CA ASN A 529 -6.12 0.78 -24.83
C ASN A 529 -6.32 -0.12 -23.61
N ILE A 530 -5.26 -0.76 -23.13
CA ILE A 530 -5.25 -1.54 -21.88
C ILE A 530 -4.20 -0.99 -20.92
N ARG A 531 -4.43 -1.12 -19.61
CA ARG A 531 -3.46 -0.67 -18.60
C ARG A 531 -2.71 -1.85 -17.98
N ASN A 532 -1.52 -2.13 -18.49
CA ASN A 532 -0.64 -3.18 -18.00
C ASN A 532 0.37 -2.63 -16.99
N LEU A 533 0.32 -3.09 -15.73
CA LEU A 533 1.23 -2.70 -14.64
C LEU A 533 1.54 -1.19 -14.56
N GLY A 534 0.52 -0.35 -14.81
CA GLY A 534 0.62 1.11 -14.78
C GLY A 534 0.85 1.78 -16.14
N VAL A 535 1.35 1.05 -17.14
CA VAL A 535 1.61 1.53 -18.52
C VAL A 535 0.40 1.30 -19.42
N ILE A 536 0.15 2.22 -20.34
CA ILE A 536 -0.97 2.13 -21.28
C ILE A 536 -0.46 1.57 -22.60
N PHE A 537 -0.96 0.42 -23.02
CA PHE A 537 -0.66 -0.17 -24.33
C PHE A 537 -1.80 0.09 -25.30
N ASP A 538 -1.45 0.35 -26.55
CA ASP A 538 -2.35 0.48 -27.69
C ASP A 538 -2.03 -0.62 -28.73
N PRO A 539 -2.94 -0.90 -29.70
CA PRO A 539 -2.77 -1.97 -30.67
C PRO A 539 -1.49 -1.88 -31.53
N VAL A 540 -0.93 -0.68 -31.70
CA VAL A 540 0.28 -0.44 -32.48
C VAL A 540 1.53 -0.30 -31.60
N LEU A 541 1.36 -0.45 -30.28
CA LEU A 541 2.40 -0.40 -29.26
C LEU A 541 3.22 0.90 -29.29
N SER A 542 2.63 2.03 -29.70
CA SER A 542 3.37 3.30 -29.84
C SER A 542 3.64 3.99 -28.50
N LEU A 543 2.89 3.63 -27.45
CA LEU A 543 2.92 4.27 -26.13
C LEU A 543 2.48 5.74 -26.14
N ASP A 544 1.92 6.25 -27.24
CA ASP A 544 1.53 7.66 -27.36
C ASP A 544 0.50 8.06 -26.30
N SER A 545 -0.49 7.20 -26.06
CA SER A 545 -1.53 7.40 -25.06
C SER A 545 -0.95 7.47 -23.64
N HIS A 546 0.04 6.60 -23.36
CA HIS A 546 0.77 6.62 -22.11
C HIS A 546 1.55 7.92 -21.95
N VAL A 547 2.40 8.27 -22.92
CA VAL A 547 3.23 9.49 -22.89
C VAL A 547 2.36 10.74 -22.72
N LYS A 548 1.27 10.87 -23.48
CA LYS A 548 0.32 11.99 -23.33
C LYS A 548 -0.26 12.08 -21.91
N THR A 549 -0.63 10.94 -21.33
CA THR A 549 -1.16 10.86 -19.96
C THR A 549 -0.11 11.26 -18.93
N ILE A 550 1.13 10.77 -19.09
CA ILE A 550 2.27 11.13 -18.24
C ILE A 550 2.54 12.63 -18.34
N SER A 551 2.72 13.17 -19.55
CA SER A 551 2.96 14.59 -19.78
C SER A 551 1.88 15.46 -19.14
N ARG A 552 0.59 15.09 -19.28
CA ARG A 552 -0.51 15.81 -18.62
C ARG A 552 -0.38 15.81 -17.09
N SER A 553 -0.03 14.67 -16.50
CA SER A 553 0.24 14.56 -15.06
C SER A 553 1.43 15.43 -14.64
N CYS A 554 2.53 15.39 -15.40
CA CYS A 554 3.71 16.24 -15.19
C CYS A 554 3.32 17.72 -15.17
N PHE A 555 2.59 18.19 -16.19
CA PHE A 555 2.16 19.60 -16.28
C PHE A 555 1.23 20.00 -15.13
N PHE A 556 0.34 19.10 -14.71
CA PHE A 556 -0.51 19.33 -13.54
C PHE A 556 0.34 19.53 -12.28
N GLN A 557 1.34 18.67 -12.05
CA GLN A 557 2.24 18.79 -10.90
C GLN A 557 3.13 20.04 -10.99
N LEU A 558 3.67 20.37 -12.16
CA LEU A 558 4.44 21.60 -12.38
C LEU A 558 3.60 22.85 -12.09
N ARG A 559 2.35 22.89 -12.56
CA ARG A 559 1.41 23.99 -12.25
C ARG A 559 1.14 24.08 -10.75
N ASN A 560 1.02 22.95 -10.07
CA ASN A 560 0.85 22.89 -8.63
C ASN A 560 2.08 23.43 -7.88
N THR A 561 3.28 23.01 -8.26
CA THR A 561 4.55 23.54 -7.73
C THR A 561 4.67 25.05 -7.95
N SER A 562 4.22 25.56 -9.10
CA SER A 562 4.23 27.00 -9.38
C SER A 562 3.39 27.82 -8.38
N LYS A 563 2.33 27.25 -7.81
CA LYS A 563 1.50 27.91 -6.77
C LYS A 563 2.29 28.09 -5.46
N VAL A 564 3.23 27.20 -5.18
CA VAL A 564 4.06 27.20 -3.95
C VAL A 564 5.35 28.00 -4.16
N ARG A 565 5.66 28.45 -5.39
CA ARG A 565 6.85 29.24 -5.72
C ARG A 565 7.01 30.52 -4.90
N LYS A 566 5.91 31.14 -4.47
CA LYS A 566 5.95 32.33 -3.60
C LYS A 566 6.16 32.00 -2.12
N LEU A 567 6.03 30.72 -1.75
CA LEU A 567 6.10 30.24 -0.38
C LEU A 567 7.44 29.55 -0.07
N VAL A 568 8.25 29.25 -1.10
CA VAL A 568 9.50 28.49 -0.98
C VAL A 568 10.51 29.09 -1.95
N SER A 569 11.77 29.26 -1.51
CA SER A 569 12.83 29.79 -2.36
C SER A 569 13.09 28.92 -3.60
N THR A 570 13.61 29.51 -4.68
CA THR A 570 13.99 28.76 -5.90
C THR A 570 15.03 27.68 -5.61
N ALA A 571 16.02 27.99 -4.78
CA ALA A 571 17.05 27.02 -4.37
C ALA A 571 16.47 25.83 -3.59
N ASP A 572 15.45 26.05 -2.77
CA ASP A 572 14.78 24.98 -2.03
C ASP A 572 13.85 24.14 -2.93
N LEU A 573 13.26 24.75 -3.97
CA LEU A 573 12.49 24.02 -4.98
C LEU A 573 13.38 23.13 -5.86
N GLU A 574 14.56 23.61 -6.25
CA GLU A 574 15.54 22.85 -7.04
C GLU A 574 16.11 21.65 -6.25
N LYS A 575 16.39 21.81 -4.95
CA LYS A 575 16.76 20.69 -4.06
C LYS A 575 15.66 19.63 -3.96
N ASN A 576 14.41 20.06 -4.12
CA ASN A 576 13.24 19.17 -4.17
C ASN A 576 12.96 18.63 -5.57
N HIS A 577 13.65 19.05 -6.63
CA HIS A 577 13.36 18.62 -8.01
C HIS A 577 13.40 17.09 -8.20
N PRO A 578 14.34 16.33 -7.60
CA PRO A 578 14.28 14.87 -7.64
C PRO A 578 13.05 14.32 -6.89
N CYS A 579 12.67 14.93 -5.76
CA CYS A 579 11.46 14.56 -5.03
C CYS A 579 10.19 14.90 -5.81
N LEU A 580 10.15 16.04 -6.50
CA LEU A 580 9.08 16.52 -7.39
C LEU A 580 8.98 15.72 -8.71
N CYS A 581 10.09 15.18 -9.21
CA CYS A 581 10.09 14.21 -10.31
C CYS A 581 9.66 12.81 -9.84
N VAL A 582 10.09 12.39 -8.65
CA VAL A 582 9.59 11.15 -7.99
C VAL A 582 8.10 11.28 -7.68
N ILE A 583 7.58 12.49 -7.43
CA ILE A 583 6.15 12.81 -7.28
C ILE A 583 5.38 12.54 -8.59
N THR A 584 6.01 12.75 -9.74
CA THR A 584 5.42 12.42 -11.05
C THR A 584 5.44 10.93 -11.34
N LEU A 585 6.48 10.22 -10.87
CA LEU A 585 6.67 8.77 -11.07
C LEU A 585 5.93 7.89 -10.05
N ARG A 586 5.70 8.33 -8.81
CA ARG A 586 4.98 7.55 -7.77
C ARG A 586 3.45 7.62 -7.84
N LEU A 587 2.91 8.54 -8.65
CA LEU A 587 1.48 8.62 -8.94
C LEU A 587 1.08 7.82 -10.19
N LEU A 588 2.05 7.15 -10.82
CA LEU A 588 1.90 6.18 -11.90
C LEU A 588 2.06 4.78 -11.34
#